data_AF-A0A2N8LXD8-F1
#
_entry.id   AF-A0A2N8LXD8-F1
#
_cell.length_a   1.000
_cell.length_b   1.000
_cell.length_c   1.000
_cell.angle_alpha   90.00
_cell.angle_beta   90.00
_cell.angle_gamma   90.00
#
_symmetry.space_group_name_H-M   'P 1'
#
loop_
_entity.id
_entity.type
_entity.pdbx_description
1 polymer ?
#
loop_
_entity_poly.entity_id
_entity_poly.type
_entity_poly.pdbx_seq_one_letter_code
_entity_poly.pdbx_strand_id
1 'polypeptide(L)' 'MADSPQAAREIYLVSVVMVDEQNPMERAWLDQLASALTLDAGLAAELEQQVLAPR' A
#
# COMPACT_ATOMS: atom_id res chain seq x y z
N MET A 1 -0.57 2.92 19.28
CA MET A 1 0.23 1.73 18.91
C MET A 1 -0.35 1.26 17.57
N ALA A 2 0.49 0.92 16.61
CA ALA A 2 0.08 0.58 15.24
C ALA A 2 -0.55 -0.83 15.15
N ASP A 3 -1.25 -1.26 16.21
CA ASP A 3 -1.87 -2.58 16.35
C ASP A 3 -3.27 -2.66 15.74
N SER A 4 -3.76 -1.57 15.16
CA SER A 4 -5.06 -1.51 14.51
C SER A 4 -4.89 -1.73 13.00
N PRO A 5 -5.71 -2.59 12.37
CA PRO A 5 -5.77 -2.75 10.91
C PRO A 5 -5.93 -1.42 10.15
N GLN A 6 -6.49 -0.40 10.80
CA GLN A 6 -6.58 0.99 10.34
C GLN A 6 -5.19 1.59 10.09
N ALA A 7 -4.28 1.51 11.07
CA ALA A 7 -2.96 2.12 10.98
C ALA A 7 -2.11 1.45 9.89
N ALA A 8 -2.20 0.13 9.74
CA ALA A 8 -1.55 -0.60 8.65
C ALA A 8 -1.99 -0.09 7.28
N ARG A 9 -3.30 0.13 7.07
CA ARG A 9 -3.84 0.70 5.83
C ARG A 9 -3.34 2.11 5.57
N GLU A 10 -3.31 2.96 6.60
CA GLU A 10 -2.82 4.34 6.48
C GLU A 10 -1.33 4.39 6.10
N ILE A 11 -0.49 3.58 6.75
CA ILE A 11 0.95 3.47 6.43
C ILE A 11 1.15 3.01 4.99
N TYR A 12 0.37 2.02 4.55
CA TYR A 12 0.42 1.52 3.18
C TYR A 12 0.00 2.59 2.17
N LEU A 13 -1.14 3.26 2.39
CA LEU A 13 -1.63 4.33 1.52
C LEU A 13 -0.62 5.47 1.35
N VAL A 14 -0.01 5.94 2.44
CA VAL A 14 1.02 6.99 2.37
C VAL A 14 2.23 6.51 1.56
N SER A 15 2.59 5.24 1.70
CA SER A 15 3.70 4.65 0.94
C SER A 15 3.38 4.55 -0.55
N VAL A 16 2.15 4.18 -0.92
CA VAL A 16 1.66 4.13 -2.31
C VAL A 16 1.70 5.51 -2.98
N VAL A 17 1.39 6.58 -2.25
CA VAL A 17 1.45 7.96 -2.79
C VAL A 17 2.90 8.42 -3.05
N MET A 18 3.87 7.87 -2.31
CA MET A 18 5.28 8.28 -2.39
C MET A 18 6.06 7.53 -3.46
N VAL A 19 5.66 6.31 -3.79
CA VAL A 19 6.35 5.44 -4.75
C VAL A 19 5.81 5.61 -6.17
N ASP A 20 6.70 5.42 -7.14
CA ASP A 20 6.33 5.37 -8.55
C ASP A 20 5.82 3.96 -8.92
N GLU A 21 4.54 3.86 -9.30
CA GLU A 21 3.94 2.59 -9.73
C GLU A 21 4.56 2.01 -11.01
N GLN A 22 5.16 2.87 -11.85
CA GLN A 22 5.79 2.49 -13.10
C GLN A 22 7.19 1.93 -12.87
N ASN A 23 7.73 2.11 -11.65
CA ASN A 23 9.00 1.55 -11.25
C ASN A 23 8.80 0.13 -10.64
N PRO A 24 9.23 -0.93 -11.34
CA PRO A 24 9.03 -2.31 -10.86
C PRO A 24 9.77 -2.59 -9.53
N MET A 25 10.84 -1.84 -9.23
CA MET A 25 11.58 -2.00 -7.98
C MET A 25 10.79 -1.45 -6.78
N GLU A 26 10.12 -0.31 -6.96
CA GLU A 26 9.29 0.30 -5.91
C GLU A 26 7.99 -0.47 -5.72
N ARG A 27 7.43 -1.03 -6.81
CA ARG A 27 6.31 -1.96 -6.75
C ARG A 27 6.62 -3.20 -5.90
N ALA A 28 7.76 -3.85 -6.16
CA ALA A 28 8.19 -5.01 -5.38
C ALA A 28 8.47 -4.66 -3.90
N TRP A 29 8.82 -3.41 -3.61
CA TRP A 29 8.95 -2.94 -2.23
C TRP A 29 7.59 -2.74 -1.56
N LEU A 30 6.58 -2.20 -2.27
CA LEU A 30 5.20 -2.14 -1.76
C LEU A 30 4.64 -3.52 -1.43
N ASP A 31 4.86 -4.52 -2.30
CA ASP A 31 4.42 -5.89 -2.03
C ASP A 31 5.03 -6.46 -0.73
N GLN A 32 6.31 -6.17 -0.49
CA GLN A 32 6.98 -6.55 0.76
C GLN A 32 6.41 -5.79 1.97
N LEU A 33 6.11 -4.50 1.81
CA LEU A 33 5.49 -3.70 2.85
C LEU A 33 4.09 -4.21 3.20
N ALA A 34 3.26 -4.55 2.21
CA ALA A 34 1.94 -5.14 2.43
C ALA A 34 2.03 -6.42 3.26
N SER A 35 2.97 -7.31 2.93
CA SER A 35 3.22 -8.52 3.71
C SER A 35 3.70 -8.21 5.14
N ALA A 36 4.58 -7.24 5.33
CA ALA A 36 5.07 -6.83 6.66
C ALA A 36 3.95 -6.25 7.53
N LEU A 37 2.99 -5.57 6.91
CA LEU A 37 1.80 -5.02 7.56
C LEU A 37 0.67 -6.04 7.72
N THR A 38 0.87 -7.29 7.26
CA THR A 38 -0.17 -8.34 7.23
C THR A 38 -1.46 -7.86 6.54
N LEU A 39 -1.30 -7.08 5.46
CA LEU A 39 -2.41 -6.62 4.64
C LEU A 39 -2.80 -7.73 3.65
N ASP A 40 -4.10 -7.94 3.51
CA ASP A 40 -4.63 -8.83 2.50
C ASP A 40 -4.31 -8.27 1.10
N ALA A 41 -3.89 -9.12 0.17
CA ALA A 41 -3.51 -8.71 -1.18
C ALA A 41 -4.67 -8.03 -1.92
N GLY A 42 -5.91 -8.46 -1.68
CA GLY A 42 -7.09 -7.81 -2.24
C GLY A 42 -7.29 -6.41 -1.67
N LEU A 43 -7.07 -6.24 -0.37
CA LEU A 43 -7.14 -4.93 0.27
C LEU A 43 -6.04 -3.99 -0.21
N ALA A 44 -4.80 -4.45 -0.35
CA ALA A 44 -3.69 -3.67 -0.87
C ALA A 44 -4.00 -3.13 -2.29
N ALA A 45 -4.48 -3.99 -3.18
CA ALA A 45 -4.88 -3.60 -4.53
C ALA A 45 -6.02 -2.57 -4.54
N GLU A 46 -7.01 -2.68 -3.65
CA GLU A 46 -8.08 -1.69 -3.52
C GLU A 46 -7.54 -0.33 -3.02
N LEU A 47 -6.57 -0.33 -2.11
CA LEU A 47 -5.94 0.91 -1.61
C LEU A 47 -5.13 1.59 -2.71
N GLU A 48 -4.42 0.82 -3.52
CA GLU A 48 -3.67 1.33 -4.68
C GLU A 48 -4.59 1.94 -5.73
N GLN A 49 -5.67 1.23 -6.08
CA GLN A 49 -6.69 1.74 -6.99
C GLN A 49 -7.32 3.05 -6.50
N GLN A 50 -7.54 3.21 -5.19
CA GLN A 50 -8.08 4.44 -4.61
C GLN A 50 -7.14 5.65 -4.76
N VAL A 51 -5.82 5.42 -4.75
CA VAL A 51 -4.80 6.48 -4.94
C VAL A 51 -4.62 6.81 -6.41
N LEU A 52 -4.64 5.78 -7.26
CA LEU A 52 -4.44 5.88 -8.71
C LEU A 52 -5.69 6.34 -9.46
N ALA A 53 -6.86 6.22 -8.84
CA ALA A 53 -8.10 6.72 -9.41
C ALA A 53 -7.97 8.24 -9.66
N PRO A 54 -8.10 8.70 -10.91
CA PRO A 54 -8.11 10.12 -11.20
C PRO A 54 -9.33 10.74 -10.52
N ARG A 55 -9.10 11.73 -9.66
CA ARG A 55 -10.16 12.49 -8.99
C ARG A 55 -10.93 13.37 -9.98
#